data_AF-A0A662IPM4-F1
#
_entry.id   AF-A0A662IPM4-F1
#
_cell.length_a   1.000
_cell.length_b   1.000
_cell.length_c   1.000
_cell.angle_alpha   90.00
_cell.angle_beta   90.00
_cell.angle_gamma   90.00
#
_symmetry.space_group_name_H-M   'P 1'
#
loop_
_entity.id
_entity.type
_entity.pdbx_description
1 polymer ?
#
loop_
_entity_poly.entity_id
_entity_poly.type
_entity_poly.pdbx_seq_one_letter_code
_entity_poly.pdbx_strand_id
1 'polypeptide(L)' 'MRKGLDEWLKLSKEAREIRMRCANWSFIESQPPRIREALKYLIEDDDLYVASRIAGVTIEEMNELRKKANIPKVI' A
#
# COMPACT_ATOMS: atom_id res chain seq x y z
N MET A 1 16.58 26.18 5.49
CA MET A 1 15.15 25.83 5.32
C MET A 1 14.94 24.40 4.80
N ARG A 2 15.67 23.39 5.32
CA ARG A 2 15.62 21.97 4.85
C ARG A 2 14.99 20.97 5.84
N LYS A 3 14.80 21.34 7.11
CA LYS A 3 14.32 20.43 8.17
C LYS A 3 13.02 19.71 7.83
N GLY A 4 12.08 20.38 7.14
CA GLY A 4 10.81 19.78 6.77
C GLY A 4 10.94 18.62 5.79
N LEU A 5 11.77 18.73 4.75
CA LEU A 5 11.87 17.68 3.72
C LEU A 5 12.48 16.39 4.26
N ASP A 6 13.55 16.52 5.07
CA ASP A 6 14.23 15.36 5.66
C ASP A 6 13.30 14.62 6.65
N GLU A 7 12.49 15.36 7.40
CA GLU A 7 11.49 14.81 8.32
C GLU A 7 10.35 14.11 7.57
N TRP A 8 9.82 14.72 6.49
CA TRP A 8 8.83 14.09 5.61
C TRP A 8 9.35 12.80 4.98
N LEU A 9 10.61 12.79 4.51
CA LEU A 9 11.25 11.58 3.96
C LEU A 9 11.37 10.48 5.02
N LYS A 10 11.72 10.83 6.26
CA LYS A 10 11.81 9.88 7.36
C LYS A 10 10.43 9.27 7.68
N LEU A 11 9.40 10.09 7.83
CA LEU A 11 8.03 9.64 8.12
C LEU A 11 7.48 8.76 6.99
N SER A 12 7.70 9.15 5.73
CA SER A 12 7.31 8.34 4.57
C SER A 12 7.97 6.97 4.57
N LYS A 13 9.27 6.90 4.89
CA LYS A 13 10.00 5.64 5.03
C LYS A 13 9.45 4.77 6.17
N GLU A 14 9.21 5.36 7.34
CA GLU A 14 8.65 4.64 8.49
C GLU A 14 7.25 4.10 8.19
N ALA A 15 6.39 4.87 7.52
CA ALA A 15 5.07 4.45 7.09
C ALA A 15 5.13 3.25 6.11
N ARG A 16 6.05 3.29 5.14
CA ARG A 16 6.31 2.17 4.23
C ARG A 16 6.79 0.93 4.98
N GLU A 17 7.72 1.08 5.90
CA GLU A 17 8.22 -0.05 6.70
C GLU A 17 7.12 -0.69 7.54
N ILE A 18 6.22 0.10 8.11
CA ILE A 18 5.04 -0.40 8.84
C ILE A 18 4.16 -1.23 7.90
N ARG A 19 3.81 -0.70 6.72
CA ARG A 19 3.01 -1.44 5.72
C ARG A 19 3.67 -2.74 5.31
N MET A 20 4.98 -2.72 5.04
CA MET A 20 5.78 -3.88 4.65
C MET A 20 5.77 -4.98 5.71
N ARG A 21 5.95 -4.62 6.99
CA ARG A 21 5.96 -5.56 8.12
C ARG A 21 4.58 -6.14 8.44
N CYS A 22 3.52 -5.34 8.31
CA CYS A 22 2.17 -5.77 8.61
C CYS A 22 1.53 -6.59 7.48
N ALA A 23 1.95 -6.37 6.23
CA ALA A 23 1.35 -7.00 5.06
C ALA A 23 1.34 -8.54 5.15
N ASN A 24 0.19 -9.13 4.81
CA ASN A 24 0.04 -10.56 4.62
C ASN A 24 0.58 -10.95 3.24
N TRP A 25 1.88 -11.19 3.17
CA TRP A 25 2.58 -11.56 1.93
C TRP A 25 2.04 -12.84 1.29
N SER A 26 1.59 -13.81 2.07
CA SER A 26 0.99 -15.05 1.53
C SER A 26 -0.31 -14.75 0.78
N PHE A 27 -1.18 -13.89 1.33
CA PHE A 27 -2.36 -13.42 0.63
C PHE A 27 -1.99 -12.63 -0.63
N ILE A 28 -1.04 -11.69 -0.54
CA ILE A 28 -0.62 -10.85 -1.68
C ILE A 28 -0.08 -11.69 -2.83
N GLU A 29 0.84 -12.62 -2.56
CA GLU A 29 1.50 -13.43 -3.58
C GLU A 29 0.55 -14.45 -4.24
N SER A 30 -0.51 -14.86 -3.54
CA SER A 30 -1.54 -15.75 -4.10
C SER A 30 -2.56 -15.03 -5.00
N GLN A 31 -2.57 -13.70 -5.06
CA GLN A 31 -3.51 -12.96 -5.90
C GLN A 31 -3.16 -13.02 -7.40
N PRO A 32 -4.15 -12.82 -8.29
CA PRO A 32 -3.90 -12.59 -9.71
C PRO A 32 -2.89 -11.45 -9.95
N PRO A 33 -2.10 -11.47 -11.04
CA PRO A 33 -1.00 -10.54 -11.25
C PRO A 33 -1.36 -9.06 -11.05
N ARG A 34 -2.50 -8.60 -11.59
CA ARG A 34 -2.90 -7.17 -11.46
C ARG A 34 -3.24 -6.78 -10.02
N ILE A 35 -3.89 -7.66 -9.27
CA ILE A 35 -4.24 -7.42 -7.86
C ILE A 35 -2.97 -7.47 -6.99
N ARG A 36 -2.08 -8.44 -7.25
CA ARG A 36 -0.80 -8.55 -6.55
C ARG A 36 0.04 -7.29 -6.70
N GLU A 37 0.19 -6.79 -7.93
CA GLU A 37 0.96 -5.56 -8.18
C GLU A 37 0.28 -4.32 -7.57
N ALA A 38 -1.05 -4.25 -7.57
CA ALA A 38 -1.77 -3.16 -6.89
C ALA A 38 -1.56 -3.17 -5.37
N LEU A 39 -1.53 -4.36 -4.74
CA LEU A 39 -1.26 -4.50 -3.30
C LEU A 39 0.19 -4.14 -2.96
N LYS A 40 1.16 -4.54 -3.79
CA LYS A 40 2.56 -4.13 -3.65
C LYS A 40 2.71 -2.62 -3.77
N TYR A 41 2.01 -1.99 -4.71
CA TYR A 41 1.98 -0.53 -4.85
C TYR A 41 1.44 0.16 -3.58
N LEU A 42 0.39 -0.36 -2.94
CA LEU A 42 -0.11 0.20 -1.67
C LEU A 42 0.90 0.14 -0.53
N ILE A 43 1.77 -0.88 -0.51
CA ILE A 43 2.86 -0.93 0.49
C ILE A 43 3.85 0.21 0.26
N GLU A 44 4.11 0.55 -1.00
CA GLU A 44 5.03 1.62 -1.39
C GLU A 44 4.45 3.01 -1.10
N ASP A 45 3.24 3.32 -1.60
CA ASP A 45 2.74 4.70 -1.74
C ASP A 45 1.35 4.95 -1.10
N ASP A 46 0.67 3.92 -0.58
CA ASP A 46 -0.68 3.97 0.04
C ASP A 46 -1.78 4.70 -0.77
N ASP A 47 -1.61 4.89 -2.09
CA ASP A 47 -2.61 5.49 -2.97
C ASP A 47 -3.62 4.43 -3.47
N LEU A 48 -4.78 4.42 -2.82
CA LEU A 48 -5.91 3.54 -3.15
C LEU A 48 -6.51 3.80 -4.53
N TYR A 49 -6.51 5.03 -5.01
CA TYR A 49 -7.06 5.34 -6.31
C TYR A 49 -6.20 4.68 -7.39
N VAL A 50 -4.90 4.93 -7.39
CA VAL A 50 -3.97 4.35 -8.36
C VAL A 50 -3.97 2.82 -8.26
N ALA A 51 -3.94 2.26 -7.05
CA ALA A 51 -4.03 0.81 -6.85
C ALA A 51 -5.30 0.21 -7.48
N SER A 52 -6.46 0.87 -7.33
CA SER A 52 -7.71 0.39 -7.93
C SER A 52 -7.64 0.35 -9.47
N ARG A 53 -6.95 1.33 -10.08
CA ARG A 53 -6.74 1.38 -11.54
C ARG A 53 -5.79 0.29 -12.02
N ILE A 54 -4.74 -0.03 -11.25
CA ILE A 54 -3.82 -1.12 -11.54
C ILE A 54 -4.57 -2.47 -11.50
N ALA A 55 -5.35 -2.70 -10.44
CA ALA A 55 -6.11 -3.92 -10.24
C ALA A 55 -7.29 -4.07 -11.20
N GLY A 56 -7.82 -2.96 -11.73
CA GLY A 56 -9.01 -2.96 -12.60
C GLY A 56 -10.31 -3.17 -11.83
N VAL A 57 -10.37 -2.71 -10.58
CA VAL A 57 -11.52 -2.82 -9.67
C VAL A 57 -11.95 -1.43 -9.20
N THR A 58 -13.09 -1.34 -8.50
CA THR A 58 -13.50 -0.11 -7.82
C THR A 58 -12.59 0.21 -6.63
N ILE A 59 -12.60 1.47 -6.18
CA ILE A 59 -11.84 1.89 -4.99
C ILE A 59 -12.29 1.12 -3.75
N GLU A 60 -13.59 0.85 -3.63
CA GLU A 60 -14.17 0.10 -2.51
C GLU A 60 -13.64 -1.34 -2.49
N GLU A 61 -13.68 -2.04 -3.63
CA GLU A 61 -13.12 -3.39 -3.77
C GLU A 61 -11.61 -3.43 -3.49
N MET A 62 -10.87 -2.40 -3.96
CA MET A 62 -9.45 -2.28 -3.67
C MET A 62 -9.18 -2.09 -2.18
N ASN A 63 -10.01 -1.31 -1.48
CA ASN A 63 -9.90 -1.13 -0.04
C ASN A 63 -10.20 -2.42 0.74
N GLU A 64 -11.14 -3.24 0.27
CA GLU A 64 -11.38 -4.57 0.84
C GLU A 64 -10.20 -5.52 0.62
N LEU A 65 -9.58 -5.50 -0.56
CA LEU A 65 -8.34 -6.24 -0.83
C LEU A 65 -7.20 -5.79 0.08
N ARG A 66 -7.04 -4.47 0.28
CA ARG A 66 -6.05 -3.90 1.21
C ARG A 66 -6.24 -4.42 2.64
N LYS A 67 -7.49 -4.44 3.14
CA LYS A 67 -7.82 -4.96 4.47
C LYS A 67 -7.47 -6.45 4.59
N LYS A 68 -7.85 -7.27 3.60
CA LYS A 68 -7.51 -8.70 3.55
C LYS A 68 -6.00 -8.96 3.50
N ALA A 69 -5.27 -8.08 2.80
CA ALA A 69 -3.81 -8.09 2.75
C ALA A 69 -3.14 -7.54 4.01
N ASN A 70 -3.90 -7.12 5.03
CA ASN A 70 -3.40 -6.53 6.27
C ASN A 70 -2.44 -5.33 6.05
N ILE A 71 -2.69 -4.53 5.02
CA ILE A 71 -1.92 -3.32 4.75
C ILE A 71 -2.58 -2.15 5.51
N PRO A 72 -1.99 -1.62 6.59
CA PRO A 72 -2.58 -0.52 7.36
C PRO A 72 -2.56 0.79 6.58
N LYS A 73 -3.54 1.67 6.85
CA LYS A 73 -3.43 3.10 6.47
C LYS A 73 -2.64 3.81 7.57
N VAL A 74 -1.54 4.45 7.21
CA VAL A 74 -0.68 5.19 8.13
C VAL A 74 -0.81 6.68 7.75
N ILE A 75 -1.28 7.50 8.69
CA ILE A 75 -1.49 8.95 8.53
C ILE A 75 -0.18 9.67 8.81
#